data_AF-A0A7L7KSR8-F1
#
_entry.id   AF-A0A7L7KSR8-F1
#
_cell.length_a   1.000
_cell.length_b   1.000
_cell.length_c   1.000
_cell.angle_alpha   90.00
_cell.angle_beta   90.00
_cell.angle_gamma   90.00
#
_symmetry.space_group_name_H-M   'P 1'
#
loop_
_entity.id
_entity.type
_entity.pdbx_description
1 polymer ?
#
loop_
_entity_poly.entity_id
_entity_poly.type
_entity_poly.pdbx_seq_one_letter_code
_entity_poly.pdbx_strand_id
1 'polypeptide(L)'
;MTAIDRLIESLQNDPTVRRFQELERIIDQDMNLQQQYNELLDAQKIMVQRQVKKHPQYNDAKETYQLLREQLMQHVLMSEYLDLLEQINGDLKWIQEIIESEISKDFD
;
A
#
# COMPACT_ATOMS: atom_id res chain seq x y z
N MET A 1 -0.58 16.53 -23.81
CA MET A 1 -0.95 15.43 -22.90
C MET A 1 -0.24 14.17 -23.39
N THR A 2 0.68 13.66 -22.59
CA THR A 2 1.49 12.47 -22.88
C THR A 2 0.68 11.19 -22.62
N ALA A 3 1.23 10.02 -22.99
CA ALA A 3 0.63 8.73 -22.61
C ALA A 3 0.62 8.54 -21.08
N ILE A 4 1.67 9.00 -20.40
CA ILE A 4 1.77 9.00 -18.93
C ILE A 4 0.69 9.89 -18.32
N ASP A 5 0.45 11.09 -18.87
CA ASP A 5 -0.58 11.99 -18.35
C ASP A 5 -1.98 11.34 -18.42
N ARG A 6 -2.27 10.61 -19.51
CA ARG A 6 -3.54 9.86 -19.67
C ARG A 6 -3.66 8.71 -18.68
N LEU A 7 -2.57 7.99 -18.42
CA LEU A 7 -2.54 6.91 -17.44
C LEU A 7 -2.79 7.46 -16.03
N ILE A 8 -2.12 8.56 -15.66
CA ILE A 8 -2.32 9.23 -14.38
C ILE A 8 -3.77 9.70 -14.24
N GLU A 9 -4.33 10.34 -15.27
CA GLU A 9 -5.73 10.79 -15.27
C GLU A 9 -6.70 9.61 -15.12
N SER A 10 -6.43 8.48 -15.77
CA SER A 10 -7.25 7.28 -15.66
C SER A 10 -7.23 6.72 -14.24
N LEU A 11 -6.05 6.65 -13.62
CA LEU A 11 -5.88 6.21 -12.23
C LEU A 11 -6.57 7.16 -11.24
N GLN A 12 -6.44 8.47 -11.41
CA GLN A 12 -7.10 9.46 -10.54
C GLN A 12 -8.63 9.42 -10.63
N ASN A 13 -9.15 8.97 -11.77
CA ASN A 13 -10.58 8.83 -11.98
C ASN A 13 -11.13 7.45 -11.60
N ASP A 14 -10.27 6.51 -11.24
CA ASP A 14 -10.67 5.18 -10.80
C ASP A 14 -11.47 5.26 -9.49
N PRO A 15 -12.64 4.61 -9.39
CA PRO A 15 -13.47 4.62 -8.18
C PRO A 15 -12.73 4.13 -6.92
N THR A 16 -11.85 3.14 -7.07
CA THR A 16 -11.04 2.55 -6.00
C THR A 16 -10.07 3.60 -5.44
N VAL A 17 -9.37 4.30 -6.34
CA VAL A 17 -8.44 5.39 -5.97
C VAL A 17 -9.17 6.55 -5.32
N ARG A 18 -10.34 6.94 -5.84
CA ARG A 18 -11.15 8.00 -5.22
C ARG A 18 -11.64 7.63 -3.83
N ARG A 19 -12.10 6.38 -3.64
CA ARG A 19 -12.55 5.89 -2.35
C ARG A 19 -11.40 5.81 -1.34
N PHE A 20 -10.23 5.34 -1.80
CA PHE A 20 -9.00 5.34 -1.00
C PHE A 20 -8.67 6.76 -0.48
N GLN A 21 -8.69 7.77 -1.36
CA GLN A 21 -8.45 9.18 -0.98
C GLN A 21 -9.52 9.75 -0.04
N GLU A 22 -10.77 9.31 -0.16
CA GLU A 22 -11.84 9.70 0.76
C GLU A 22 -11.58 9.14 2.16
N LEU A 23 -11.26 7.85 2.26
CA LEU A 23 -10.94 7.19 3.52
C LEU A 23 -9.70 7.80 4.17
N GLU A 24 -8.66 8.08 3.39
CA GLU A 24 -7.44 8.75 3.86
C GLU A 24 -7.77 10.07 4.59
N ARG A 25 -8.62 10.91 3.99
CA ARG A 25 -9.05 12.17 4.62
C ARG A 25 -9.87 11.98 5.90
N ILE A 26 -10.67 10.92 5.97
CA ILE A 26 -11.46 10.60 7.17
C ILE A 26 -10.53 10.10 8.28
N ILE A 27 -9.58 9.24 7.94
CA ILE A 27 -8.59 8.67 8.86
C ILE A 27 -7.66 9.76 9.40
N ASP A 28 -7.21 10.69 8.55
CA ASP A 28 -6.34 11.80 8.94
C ASP A 28 -6.95 12.75 9.98
N GLN A 29 -8.28 12.75 10.12
CA GLN A 29 -8.98 13.54 11.14
C GLN A 29 -9.00 12.85 12.51
N ASP A 30 -8.66 11.56 12.58
CA ASP A 30 -8.55 10.80 13.83
C ASP A 30 -7.07 10.64 14.21
N MET A 31 -6.61 11.49 15.14
CA MET A 31 -5.22 11.48 15.62
C MET A 31 -4.79 10.13 16.21
N ASN A 32 -5.70 9.38 16.84
CA ASN A 32 -5.38 8.08 17.42
C ASN A 32 -5.21 7.03 16.32
N LEU A 33 -6.11 7.03 15.34
CA LEU A 33 -6.03 6.13 14.19
C LEU A 33 -4.80 6.40 13.33
N GLN A 34 -4.47 7.67 13.13
CA GLN A 34 -3.28 8.10 12.42
C GLN A 34 -2.00 7.64 13.13
N GLN A 35 -1.94 7.73 14.46
CA GLN A 35 -0.82 7.21 15.24
C GLN A 35 -0.67 5.69 15.05
N GLN A 36 -1.76 4.93 15.22
CA GLN A 36 -1.73 3.47 15.06
C GLN A 36 -1.34 3.04 13.63
N TYR A 37 -1.79 3.80 12.63
CA TYR A 37 -1.41 3.57 11.24
C TYR A 37 0.08 3.82 10.98
N ASN A 38 0.63 4.91 11.53
CA ASN A 38 2.07 5.18 11.43
C ASN A 38 2.91 4.09 12.11
N GLU A 39 2.47 3.60 13.28
CA GLU A 39 3.11 2.48 13.97
C GLU A 39 3.10 1.20 13.11
N LEU A 40 1.99 0.94 12.41
CA LEU A 40 1.89 -0.18 11.46
C LEU A 40 2.87 -0.04 10.29
N LEU A 41 2.99 1.16 9.70
CA LEU A 41 3.91 1.44 8.59
C LEU A 41 5.37 1.24 9.00
N ASP A 42 5.75 1.71 10.19
CA ASP A 42 7.09 1.51 10.73
C ASP A 42 7.39 0.02 10.96
N ALA A 43 6.42 -0.73 11.52
CA ALA A 43 6.54 -2.18 11.70
C ALA A 43 6.68 -2.91 10.35
N GLN A 44 5.91 -2.52 9.33
CA GLN A 44 6.00 -3.07 7.99
C GLN A 44 7.38 -2.83 7.38
N LYS A 45 7.92 -1.60 7.50
CA LYS A 45 9.25 -1.25 7.01
C LYS A 45 10.34 -2.11 7.66
N ILE A 46 10.27 -2.30 8.97
CA ILE A 46 11.19 -3.17 9.72
C ILE A 46 11.08 -4.62 9.23
N MET A 47 9.86 -5.13 9.07
CA MET A 47 9.61 -6.49 8.57
C MET A 47 10.21 -6.71 7.18
N VAL A 48 9.91 -5.82 6.22
CA VAL A 48 10.43 -5.90 4.84
C VAL A 48 11.96 -5.82 4.84
N GLN A 49 12.55 -4.90 5.61
CA GLN A 49 14.01 -4.79 5.71
C GLN A 49 14.64 -6.08 6.25
N ARG A 50 14.05 -6.68 7.29
CA ARG A 50 14.52 -7.94 7.87
C ARG A 50 14.34 -9.11 6.91
N GLN A 51 13.27 -9.14 6.13
CA GLN A 51 13.03 -10.14 5.09
C GLN A 51 14.11 -10.09 4.00
N VAL A 52 14.36 -8.91 3.44
CA VAL A 52 15.37 -8.70 2.39
C VAL A 52 16.77 -9.10 2.88
N LYS A 53 17.08 -8.80 4.14
CA LYS A 53 18.37 -9.15 4.76
C LYS A 53 18.44 -10.59 5.28
N LYS A 54 17.37 -11.39 5.17
CA LYS A 54 17.25 -12.73 5.79
C LYS A 54 17.62 -12.72 7.28
N HIS A 55 17.23 -11.66 7.99
CA HIS A 55 17.58 -11.44 9.38
C HIS A 55 16.88 -12.47 10.30
N PRO A 56 17.54 -13.01 11.34
CA PRO A 56 16.95 -14.03 12.23
C PRO A 56 15.64 -13.60 12.89
N GLN A 57 15.51 -12.30 13.20
CA GLN A 57 14.32 -11.72 13.85
C GLN A 57 13.21 -11.31 12.85
N TYR A 58 13.20 -11.89 11.64
CA TYR A 58 12.12 -11.64 10.68
C TYR A 58 10.77 -12.10 11.23
N ASN A 59 10.72 -13.28 11.88
CA ASN A 59 9.47 -13.81 12.44
C ASN A 59 8.91 -12.88 13.53
N ASP A 60 9.75 -12.40 14.45
CA ASP A 60 9.32 -11.44 15.49
C ASP A 60 8.76 -10.14 14.90
N ALA A 61 9.39 -9.61 13.83
CA ALA A 61 8.91 -8.42 13.15
C ALA A 61 7.60 -8.67 12.40
N LYS A 62 7.44 -9.87 11.83
CA LYS A 62 6.20 -10.28 11.17
C LYS A 62 5.06 -10.40 12.17
N GLU A 63 5.28 -11.01 13.34
CA GLU A 63 4.28 -11.09 14.41
C GLU A 63 3.89 -9.70 14.92
N THR A 64 4.86 -8.80 15.11
CA THR A 64 4.60 -7.42 15.52
C THR A 64 3.72 -6.69 14.49
N TYR A 65 4.05 -6.80 13.20
CA TYR A 65 3.25 -6.23 12.12
C TYR A 65 1.83 -6.83 12.09
N GLN A 66 1.71 -8.16 12.24
CA GLN A 66 0.41 -8.84 12.24
C GLN A 66 -0.47 -8.39 13.41
N LEU A 67 0.09 -8.27 14.61
CA LEU A 67 -0.64 -7.79 15.79
C LEU A 67 -1.16 -6.37 15.61
N LEU A 68 -0.30 -5.44 15.15
CA LEU A 68 -0.70 -4.05 14.89
C LEU A 68 -1.76 -3.99 13.79
N ARG A 69 -1.62 -4.82 12.75
CA ARG A 69 -2.62 -4.91 11.68
C ARG A 69 -3.96 -5.38 12.24
N GLU A 70 -3.99 -6.47 13.02
CA GLU A 70 -5.22 -6.99 13.61
C GLU A 70 -5.92 -5.96 14.50
N GLN A 71 -5.16 -5.20 15.29
CA GLN A 71 -5.71 -4.11 16.12
C GLN A 71 -6.32 -3.00 15.26
N LEU A 72 -5.62 -2.60 14.20
CA LEU A 72 -6.09 -1.54 13.30
C LEU A 72 -7.32 -1.96 12.49
N MET A 73 -7.38 -3.24 12.08
CA MET A 73 -8.51 -3.84 11.35
C MET A 73 -9.79 -3.93 12.19
N GLN A 74 -9.74 -3.75 13.51
CA GLN A 74 -10.96 -3.64 14.34
C GLN A 74 -11.76 -2.36 14.02
N HIS A 75 -11.11 -1.36 13.41
CA HIS A 75 -11.78 -0.17 12.94
C HIS A 75 -12.34 -0.41 11.53
N VAL A 76 -13.66 -0.35 11.37
CA VAL A 76 -14.36 -0.69 10.11
C VAL A 76 -13.79 0.07 8.90
N LEU A 77 -13.47 1.36 9.07
CA LEU A 77 -12.91 2.18 7.99
C LEU A 77 -11.45 1.83 7.66
N MET A 78 -10.69 1.31 8.63
CA MET A 78 -9.31 0.89 8.39
C MET A 78 -9.23 -0.43 7.63
N SER A 79 -10.17 -1.35 7.89
CA SER A 79 -10.28 -2.58 7.11
C SER A 79 -10.46 -2.25 5.62
N GLU A 80 -11.44 -1.41 5.30
CA GLU A 80 -11.70 -0.99 3.93
C GLU A 80 -10.48 -0.26 3.34
N TYR A 81 -9.88 0.67 4.09
CA TYR A 81 -8.72 1.42 3.63
C TYR A 81 -7.50 0.53 3.32
N LEU A 82 -7.19 -0.42 4.19
CA LEU A 82 -6.05 -1.32 4.02
C LEU A 82 -6.26 -2.29 2.86
N ASP A 83 -7.49 -2.78 2.66
CA ASP A 83 -7.83 -3.64 1.52
C ASP A 83 -7.69 -2.87 0.19
N LEU A 84 -8.17 -1.62 0.14
CA LEU A 84 -8.00 -0.75 -1.04
C LEU A 84 -6.53 -0.42 -1.29
N LEU A 85 -5.73 -0.18 -0.24
CA LEU A 85 -4.30 0.07 -0.36
C LEU A 85 -3.56 -1.15 -0.94
N GLU A 86 -3.89 -2.35 -0.48
CA GLU A 86 -3.31 -3.59 -1.00
C GLU A 86 -3.68 -3.79 -2.48
N GLN A 87 -4.94 -3.58 -2.84
CA GLN A 87 -5.41 -3.66 -4.22
C GLN A 87 -4.69 -2.66 -5.13
N ILE A 88 -4.68 -1.38 -4.76
CA ILE A 88 -4.04 -0.30 -5.55
C ILE A 88 -2.55 -0.57 -5.74
N ASN A 89 -1.84 -1.01 -4.70
CA ASN A 89 -0.42 -1.36 -4.82
C ASN A 89 -0.19 -2.56 -5.74
N GLY A 90 -1.11 -3.54 -5.72
CA GLY A 90 -1.11 -4.66 -6.66
C GLY A 90 -1.25 -4.20 -8.11
N ASP A 91 -2.23 -3.32 -8.37
CA ASP A 91 -2.49 -2.76 -9.70
C ASP A 91 -1.30 -1.95 -10.22
N LEU A 92 -0.70 -1.10 -9.37
CA LEU A 92 0.48 -0.31 -9.73
C LEU A 92 1.69 -1.20 -10.07
N LYS A 93 1.91 -2.25 -9.29
CA LYS A 93 2.98 -3.21 -9.57
C LYS A 93 2.75 -3.92 -10.90
N TRP A 94 1.52 -4.32 -11.19
CA TRP A 94 1.19 -4.95 -12.45
C TRP A 94 1.38 -4.00 -13.65
N ILE A 95 0.96 -2.74 -13.53
CA ILE A 95 1.21 -1.70 -14.54
C ILE A 95 2.71 -1.52 -14.77
N GLN A 96 3.51 -1.47 -13.71
CA GLN A 96 4.96 -1.38 -13.80
C GLN A 96 5.54 -2.58 -14.57
N GLU A 97 5.13 -3.81 -14.23
CA GLU A 97 5.58 -5.03 -14.90
C GLU A 97 5.24 -5.05 -16.40
N ILE A 98 4.04 -4.56 -16.78
CA ILE A 98 3.66 -4.41 -18.19
C ILE A 98 4.60 -3.44 -18.91
N ILE A 99 4.82 -2.26 -18.33
CA ILE A 99 5.69 -1.23 -18.93
C ILE A 99 7.11 -1.77 -19.09
N GLU A 100 7.66 -2.39 -18.04
CA GLU A 100 9.00 -2.99 -18.08
C GLU A 100 9.09 -4.08 -19.16
N SER A 101 8.08 -4.96 -19.24
CA SER A 101 8.06 -6.03 -20.25
C SER A 101 7.99 -5.51 -21.68
N GLU A 102 7.19 -4.49 -21.96
CA GLU A 102 7.09 -3.91 -23.30
C GLU A 102 8.37 -3.17 -23.69
N ILE A 103 8.98 -2.45 -22.75
CA ILE A 103 10.29 -1.82 -22.96
C ILE A 103 11.35 -2.89 -23.26
N SER A 104 11.39 -3.99 -22.50
CA SER A 104 12.35 -5.08 -22.75
C SER A 104 12.21 -5.71 -24.13
N LYS A 105 10.97 -5.90 -24.62
CA LYS A 105 10.72 -6.44 -25.97
C LYS A 105 11.19 -5.52 -27.09
N ASP A 106 11.22 -4.20 -26.87
CA ASP A 106 11.73 -3.24 -27.84
C ASP A 106 13.27 -3.25 -27.94
N PHE A 107 13.97 -3.84 -26.97
CA PHE A 107 15.43 -3.95 -26.93
C PHE A 107 15.98 -5.34 -27.32
N ASP A 108 15.11 -6.33 -27.50
CA ASP A 108 15.41 -7.69 -28.00
C ASP A 108 15.16 -7.80 -29.53
#